data_AF-A0A359M9U3-F1
#
_entry.id   AF-A0A359M9U3-F1
#
_cell.length_a   1.000
_cell.length_b   1.000
_cell.length_c   1.000
_cell.angle_alpha   90.00
_cell.angle_beta   90.00
_cell.angle_gamma   90.00
#
_symmetry.space_group_name_H-M   'P 1'
#
loop_
_entity.id
_entity.type
_entity.pdbx_description
1 polymer ?
#
loop_
_entity_poly.entity_id
_entity_poly.type
_entity_poly.pdbx_seq_one_letter_code
_entity_poly.pdbx_strand_id
1 'polypeptide(L)'
;STLYIPNSVVTIGSNAFAMSSYLTEIIFQEESQLLEISDSTFMGCSLITTIEIPKSVTSIGSYAFAYAYQLSSLIFEDGSLIEEIGPFAFAMAQHLEEIVLPSGLLSIKEYAFSNLIQLTNVLIPNTVTNIGASAFVGTNALTAIYIPNSVTVVGSDAFSAVRMLPIIIYCGASELPSGWEASWNSSQGIVEWGTTNTSSE
;
A
#
# COMPACT_ATOMS: atom_id res chain seq x y z
N SER A 1 0.14 21.25 -12.33
CA SER A 1 -0.01 20.95 -13.76
C SER A 1 -0.56 19.54 -13.88
N THR A 2 -1.49 19.34 -14.81
CA THR A 2 -2.17 18.06 -15.00
C THR A 2 -1.47 17.26 -16.09
N LEU A 3 -1.16 15.99 -15.81
CA LEU A 3 -0.67 15.03 -16.80
C LEU A 3 -1.85 14.19 -17.31
N TYR A 4 -2.10 14.26 -18.61
CA TYR A 4 -3.06 13.37 -19.27
C TYR A 4 -2.32 12.20 -19.91
N ILE A 5 -2.68 10.98 -19.54
CA ILE A 5 -2.12 9.74 -20.09
C ILE A 5 -3.16 9.16 -21.05
N PRO A 6 -2.90 9.19 -22.37
CA PRO A 6 -3.84 8.66 -23.35
C PRO A 6 -4.13 7.17 -23.15
N ASN A 7 -5.35 6.73 -23.45
CA ASN A 7 -5.72 5.32 -23.23
C ASN A 7 -4.88 4.32 -24.05
N SER A 8 -4.33 4.76 -25.19
CA SER A 8 -3.38 3.99 -26.02
C SER A 8 -2.00 3.78 -25.40
N VAL A 9 -1.68 4.42 -24.27
CA VAL A 9 -0.39 4.21 -23.59
C VAL A 9 -0.41 2.86 -22.89
N VAL A 10 0.46 1.96 -23.36
CA VAL A 10 0.63 0.62 -22.78
C VAL A 10 1.73 0.58 -21.73
N THR A 11 2.73 1.45 -21.86
CA THR A 11 3.92 1.48 -21.00
C THR A 11 4.33 2.91 -20.69
N ILE A 12 4.70 3.15 -19.43
CA ILE A 12 5.43 4.35 -19.00
C ILE A 12 6.74 3.87 -18.40
N GLY A 13 7.86 4.36 -18.92
CA GLY A 13 9.18 3.92 -18.48
C GLY A 13 9.48 4.35 -17.05
N SER A 14 10.37 3.60 -16.39
CA SER A 14 10.85 3.93 -15.05
C SER A 14 11.37 5.36 -14.98
N ASN A 15 11.09 6.05 -13.88
CA ASN A 15 11.47 7.45 -13.61
C ASN A 15 10.88 8.51 -14.58
N ALA A 16 9.93 8.16 -15.47
CA ALA A 16 9.46 9.08 -16.52
C ALA A 16 8.97 10.45 -15.99
N PHE A 17 8.39 10.48 -14.80
CA PHE A 17 7.90 11.69 -14.14
C PHE A 17 8.49 11.86 -12.73
N ALA A 18 9.60 11.18 -12.43
CA ALA A 18 10.24 11.27 -11.12
C ALA A 18 10.65 12.71 -10.80
N MET A 19 10.50 13.07 -9.53
CA MET A 19 10.82 14.36 -8.93
C MET A 19 10.10 15.54 -9.59
N SER A 20 8.97 15.28 -10.25
CA SER A 20 8.19 16.35 -10.86
C SER A 20 7.58 17.25 -9.78
N SER A 21 8.17 18.42 -9.60
CA SER A 21 7.76 19.43 -8.61
C SER A 21 6.54 20.24 -9.04
N TYR A 22 5.94 19.94 -10.20
CA TYR A 22 4.82 20.70 -10.76
C TYR A 22 3.60 19.83 -11.08
N LEU A 23 3.69 18.50 -11.00
CA LEU A 23 2.52 17.64 -11.22
C LEU A 23 1.61 17.70 -10.00
N THR A 24 0.38 18.13 -10.23
CA THR A 24 -0.66 18.24 -9.20
C THR A 24 -1.77 17.21 -9.42
N GLU A 25 -1.86 16.65 -10.62
CA GLU A 25 -2.93 15.76 -11.03
C GLU A 25 -2.41 14.85 -12.15
N ILE A 26 -2.80 13.58 -12.11
CA ILE A 26 -2.52 12.58 -13.14
C ILE A 26 -3.87 11.99 -13.53
N ILE A 27 -4.20 12.06 -14.82
CA ILE A 27 -5.45 11.55 -15.36
C ILE A 27 -5.12 10.48 -16.39
N PHE A 28 -5.46 9.24 -16.09
CA PHE A 28 -5.54 8.18 -17.09
C PHE A 28 -6.87 8.32 -17.83
N GLN A 29 -6.84 8.31 -19.16
CA GLN A 29 -8.07 8.29 -19.93
C GLN A 29 -8.83 6.98 -19.73
N GLU A 30 -10.16 7.04 -19.85
CA GLU A 30 -11.04 5.87 -19.78
C GLU A 30 -10.57 4.73 -20.69
N GLU A 31 -10.74 3.50 -20.20
CA GLU A 31 -10.27 2.27 -20.86
C GLU A 31 -8.77 2.29 -21.15
N SER A 32 -7.99 2.81 -20.20
CA SER A 32 -6.52 2.78 -20.22
C SER A 32 -5.98 1.39 -20.54
N GLN A 33 -4.96 1.33 -21.39
CA GLN A 33 -4.25 0.09 -21.74
C GLN A 33 -2.94 -0.08 -20.95
N LEU A 34 -2.70 0.77 -19.93
CA LEU A 34 -1.47 0.72 -19.15
C LEU A 34 -1.41 -0.57 -18.33
N LEU A 35 -0.36 -1.36 -18.55
CA LEU A 35 -0.20 -2.66 -17.88
C LEU A 35 0.54 -2.58 -16.55
N GLU A 36 1.41 -1.58 -16.40
CA GLU A 36 2.32 -1.45 -15.27
C GLU A 36 2.60 0.03 -14.98
N ILE A 37 2.68 0.37 -13.70
CA ILE A 37 3.30 1.61 -13.24
C ILE A 37 4.73 1.27 -12.80
N SER A 38 5.68 1.46 -13.70
CA SER A 38 7.08 1.03 -13.52
C SER A 38 7.78 1.71 -12.34
N ASP A 39 8.95 1.19 -11.98
CA ASP A 39 9.80 1.72 -10.91
C ASP A 39 9.97 3.25 -10.97
N SER A 40 9.74 3.89 -9.84
CA SER A 40 9.92 5.33 -9.61
C SER A 40 9.17 6.24 -10.57
N THR A 41 8.17 5.76 -11.32
CA THR A 41 7.51 6.52 -12.40
C THR A 41 7.02 7.90 -11.93
N PHE A 42 6.43 7.98 -10.74
CA PHE A 42 5.95 9.21 -10.10
C PHE A 42 6.61 9.46 -8.73
N MET A 43 7.80 8.90 -8.50
CA MET A 43 8.54 9.11 -7.25
C MET A 43 8.78 10.61 -7.05
N GLY A 44 8.46 11.17 -5.88
CA GLY A 44 8.71 12.57 -5.57
C GLY A 44 7.77 13.55 -6.27
N CYS A 45 6.67 13.08 -6.89
CA CYS A 45 5.55 13.91 -7.31
C CYS A 45 4.79 14.45 -6.08
N SER A 46 5.42 15.36 -5.33
CA SER A 46 4.99 15.71 -3.97
C SER A 46 3.68 16.49 -3.88
N LEU A 47 3.14 16.97 -5.00
CA LEU A 47 1.94 17.82 -5.05
C LEU A 47 0.69 17.08 -5.54
N ILE A 48 0.79 15.80 -5.94
CA ILE A 48 -0.41 15.02 -6.29
C ILE A 48 -1.23 14.77 -5.03
N THR A 49 -2.53 14.98 -5.10
CA THR A 49 -3.46 14.76 -3.96
C THR A 49 -4.30 13.51 -4.14
N THR A 50 -4.59 13.15 -5.38
CA THR A 50 -5.41 12.00 -5.74
C THR A 50 -4.73 11.21 -6.85
N ILE A 51 -4.84 9.89 -6.79
CA ILE A 51 -4.54 9.02 -7.92
C ILE A 51 -5.61 7.93 -8.04
N GLU A 52 -6.11 7.76 -9.26
CA GLU A 52 -6.97 6.64 -9.64
C GLU A 52 -6.15 5.72 -10.53
N ILE A 53 -5.95 4.47 -10.08
CA ILE A 53 -5.14 3.47 -10.77
C ILE A 53 -6.06 2.65 -11.68
N PRO A 54 -5.83 2.65 -13.00
CA PRO A 54 -6.70 1.95 -13.93
C PRO A 54 -6.76 0.44 -13.70
N LYS A 55 -7.92 -0.17 -13.98
CA LYS A 55 -8.14 -1.61 -13.78
C LYS A 55 -7.17 -2.50 -14.58
N SER A 56 -6.65 -1.99 -15.69
CA SER A 56 -5.68 -2.66 -16.57
C SER A 56 -4.29 -2.80 -15.97
N VAL A 57 -3.95 -2.01 -14.95
CA VAL A 57 -2.65 -2.11 -14.28
C VAL A 57 -2.60 -3.40 -13.48
N THR A 58 -1.54 -4.18 -13.69
CA THR A 58 -1.31 -5.49 -13.05
C THR A 58 -0.25 -5.44 -11.94
N SER A 59 0.60 -4.41 -11.96
CA SER A 59 1.66 -4.22 -10.98
C SER A 59 2.04 -2.76 -10.79
N ILE A 60 2.48 -2.44 -9.57
CA ILE A 60 3.07 -1.14 -9.21
C ILE A 60 4.51 -1.39 -8.77
N GLY A 61 5.45 -0.79 -9.49
CA GLY A 61 6.88 -0.98 -9.28
C GLY A 61 7.43 -0.30 -8.02
N SER A 62 8.71 -0.54 -7.79
CA SER A 62 9.45 0.00 -6.64
C SER A 62 9.43 1.52 -6.65
N TYR A 63 9.17 2.16 -5.51
CA TYR A 63 9.13 3.62 -5.37
C TYR A 63 8.16 4.37 -6.28
N ALA A 64 7.23 3.69 -6.96
CA ALA A 64 6.39 4.28 -8.02
C ALA A 64 5.71 5.61 -7.63
N PHE A 65 5.24 5.73 -6.38
CA PHE A 65 4.64 6.91 -5.77
C PHE A 65 5.32 7.30 -4.44
N ALA A 66 6.56 6.86 -4.21
CA ALA A 66 7.29 7.23 -3.00
C ALA A 66 7.43 8.75 -2.91
N TYR A 67 7.32 9.31 -1.71
CA TYR A 67 7.41 10.76 -1.45
C TYR A 67 6.30 11.60 -2.12
N ALA A 68 5.16 10.99 -2.47
CA ALA A 68 3.94 11.70 -2.82
C ALA A 68 3.30 12.32 -1.56
N TYR A 69 3.98 13.30 -0.94
CA TYR A 69 3.67 13.78 0.40
C TYR A 69 2.24 14.29 0.57
N GLN A 70 1.62 14.84 -0.47
CA GLN A 70 0.26 15.38 -0.43
C GLN A 70 -0.82 14.38 -0.87
N LEU A 71 -0.45 13.14 -1.23
CA LEU A 71 -1.40 12.12 -1.66
C LEU A 71 -2.31 11.77 -0.48
N SER A 72 -3.60 12.06 -0.62
CA SER A 72 -4.63 11.82 0.38
C SER A 72 -5.73 10.87 -0.09
N SER A 73 -5.83 10.63 -1.39
CA SER A 73 -6.78 9.67 -1.97
C SER A 73 -6.08 8.76 -2.98
N LEU A 74 -6.14 7.45 -2.72
CA LEU A 74 -5.67 6.38 -3.59
C LEU A 74 -6.85 5.49 -3.92
N ILE A 75 -7.23 5.46 -5.19
CA ILE A 75 -8.36 4.67 -5.70
C ILE A 75 -7.81 3.64 -6.67
N PHE A 76 -8.25 2.39 -6.52
CA PHE A 76 -8.06 1.35 -7.53
C PHE A 76 -9.40 1.17 -8.24
N GLU A 77 -9.43 1.27 -9.56
CA GLU A 77 -10.66 1.07 -10.33
C GLU A 77 -11.28 -0.31 -10.05
N ASP A 78 -12.61 -0.38 -10.10
CA ASP A 78 -13.36 -1.63 -9.98
C ASP A 78 -12.88 -2.67 -10.99
N GLY A 79 -12.59 -3.88 -10.50
CA GLY A 79 -12.00 -4.95 -11.30
C GLY A 79 -10.49 -4.83 -11.49
N SER A 80 -9.80 -4.05 -10.65
CA SER A 80 -8.33 -3.97 -10.60
C SER A 80 -7.65 -5.34 -10.67
N LEU A 81 -6.66 -5.44 -11.55
CA LEU A 81 -5.86 -6.65 -11.80
C LEU A 81 -4.53 -6.65 -11.04
N ILE A 82 -4.34 -5.74 -10.07
CA ILE A 82 -3.07 -5.62 -9.36
C ILE A 82 -2.85 -6.82 -8.44
N GLU A 83 -1.79 -7.58 -8.71
CA GLU A 83 -1.37 -8.71 -7.88
C GLU A 83 -0.24 -8.34 -6.92
N GLU A 84 0.55 -7.30 -7.24
CA GLU A 84 1.73 -6.90 -6.47
C GLU A 84 1.88 -5.38 -6.34
N ILE A 85 2.16 -4.94 -5.11
CA ILE A 85 2.61 -3.57 -4.80
C ILE A 85 4.07 -3.61 -4.37
N GLY A 86 4.93 -3.00 -5.19
CA GLY A 86 6.38 -3.09 -5.12
C GLY A 86 7.03 -2.40 -3.91
N PRO A 87 8.33 -2.65 -3.69
CA PRO A 87 9.08 -2.08 -2.56
C PRO A 87 8.96 -0.56 -2.52
N PHE A 88 8.65 -0.01 -1.34
CA PHE A 88 8.51 1.45 -1.14
C PHE A 88 7.47 2.15 -2.04
N ALA A 89 6.59 1.42 -2.74
CA ALA A 89 5.72 1.99 -3.78
C ALA A 89 4.95 3.25 -3.36
N PHE A 90 4.44 3.30 -2.12
CA PHE A 90 3.72 4.44 -1.54
C PHE A 90 4.41 4.99 -0.28
N ALA A 91 5.70 4.70 -0.08
CA ALA A 91 6.43 5.17 1.09
C ALA A 91 6.35 6.70 1.21
N MET A 92 6.10 7.22 2.42
CA MET A 92 5.99 8.65 2.72
C MET A 92 4.79 9.38 2.06
N ALA A 93 3.74 8.68 1.62
CA ALA A 93 2.45 9.31 1.26
C ALA A 93 1.67 9.73 2.53
N GLN A 94 2.21 10.73 3.23
CA GLN A 94 1.88 11.04 4.63
C GLN A 94 0.42 11.49 4.90
N HIS A 95 -0.34 11.84 3.86
CA HIS A 95 -1.74 12.30 3.98
C HIS A 95 -2.78 11.24 3.60
N LEU A 96 -2.38 10.01 3.28
CA LEU A 96 -3.34 8.91 3.09
C LEU A 96 -3.97 8.53 4.44
N GLU A 97 -5.29 8.69 4.54
CA GLU A 97 -6.07 8.40 5.76
C GLU A 97 -6.68 6.99 5.77
N GLU A 98 -7.08 6.52 4.58
CA GLU A 98 -7.69 5.20 4.37
C GLU A 98 -7.18 4.58 3.06
N ILE A 99 -7.00 3.25 3.08
CA ILE A 99 -6.66 2.48 1.88
C ILE A 99 -7.54 1.24 1.80
N VAL A 100 -8.24 1.11 0.68
CA VAL A 100 -8.90 -0.13 0.27
C VAL A 100 -8.03 -0.79 -0.80
N LEU A 101 -7.38 -1.90 -0.44
CA LEU A 101 -6.50 -2.61 -1.36
C LEU A 101 -7.32 -3.46 -2.35
N PRO A 102 -6.83 -3.66 -3.59
CA PRO A 102 -7.58 -4.38 -4.62
C PRO A 102 -7.78 -5.85 -4.23
N SER A 103 -8.96 -6.39 -4.50
CA SER A 103 -9.35 -7.74 -4.06
C SER A 103 -8.51 -8.88 -4.65
N GLY A 104 -7.79 -8.63 -5.76
CA GLY A 104 -6.84 -9.56 -6.36
C GLY A 104 -5.42 -9.51 -5.79
N LEU A 105 -5.13 -8.60 -4.84
CA LEU A 105 -3.76 -8.38 -4.36
C LEU A 105 -3.19 -9.62 -3.65
N LEU A 106 -2.01 -10.06 -4.09
CA LEU A 106 -1.33 -11.24 -3.53
C LEU A 106 -0.17 -10.87 -2.60
N SER A 107 0.54 -9.78 -2.89
CA SER A 107 1.77 -9.40 -2.18
C SER A 107 1.87 -7.89 -1.94
N ILE A 108 2.16 -7.52 -0.69
CA ILE A 108 2.58 -6.17 -0.30
C ILE A 108 4.07 -6.24 0.02
N LYS A 109 4.92 -5.57 -0.76
CA LYS A 109 6.39 -5.68 -0.58
C LYS A 109 6.92 -4.82 0.56
N GLU A 110 8.21 -4.98 0.82
CA GLU A 110 8.92 -4.28 1.87
C GLU A 110 8.73 -2.76 1.77
N TYR A 111 8.47 -2.11 2.90
CA TYR A 111 8.27 -0.66 3.01
C TYR A 111 7.16 -0.05 2.13
N ALA A 112 6.33 -0.85 1.45
CA ALA A 112 5.37 -0.38 0.43
C ALA A 112 4.46 0.75 0.93
N PHE A 113 4.02 0.69 2.19
CA PHE A 113 3.19 1.68 2.87
C PHE A 113 3.88 2.21 4.14
N SER A 114 5.20 2.38 4.08
CA SER A 114 5.96 2.91 5.21
C SER A 114 5.71 4.41 5.40
N ASN A 115 5.65 4.85 6.66
CA ASN A 115 5.49 6.23 7.09
C ASN A 115 4.22 6.94 6.56
N LEU A 116 3.11 6.20 6.43
CA LEU A 116 1.78 6.81 6.24
C LEU A 116 1.25 7.30 7.59
N ILE A 117 1.71 8.47 8.01
CA ILE A 117 1.51 8.97 9.38
C ILE A 117 0.05 9.31 9.70
N GLN A 118 -0.80 9.51 8.69
CA GLN A 118 -2.25 9.78 8.84
C GLN A 118 -3.12 8.55 8.57
N LEU A 119 -2.55 7.40 8.17
CA LEU A 119 -3.33 6.21 7.87
C LEU A 119 -3.98 5.67 9.15
N THR A 120 -5.32 5.67 9.18
CA THR A 120 -6.11 5.18 10.31
C THR A 120 -6.77 3.85 10.03
N ASN A 121 -7.02 3.54 8.74
CA ASN A 121 -7.67 2.31 8.32
C ASN A 121 -6.99 1.72 7.08
N VAL A 122 -6.81 0.40 7.07
CA VAL A 122 -6.40 -0.35 5.88
C VAL A 122 -7.09 -1.71 5.88
N LEU A 123 -7.75 -2.01 4.76
CA LEU A 123 -8.36 -3.33 4.54
C LEU A 123 -7.38 -4.20 3.74
N ILE A 124 -6.83 -5.23 4.39
CA ILE A 124 -6.02 -6.26 3.72
C ILE A 124 -6.98 -7.34 3.18
N PRO A 125 -7.02 -7.60 1.85
CA PRO A 125 -7.93 -8.57 1.27
C PRO A 125 -7.49 -10.00 1.58
N ASN A 126 -8.45 -10.92 1.64
CA ASN A 126 -8.24 -12.35 1.92
C ASN A 126 -7.44 -13.10 0.83
N THR A 127 -6.97 -12.40 -0.20
CA THR A 127 -6.09 -12.91 -1.25
C THR A 127 -4.61 -12.65 -0.95
N VAL A 128 -4.29 -11.72 -0.04
CA VAL A 128 -2.90 -11.43 0.34
C VAL A 128 -2.30 -12.63 1.04
N THR A 129 -1.14 -13.07 0.55
CA THR A 129 -0.37 -14.18 1.12
C THR A 129 0.95 -13.73 1.75
N ASN A 130 1.44 -12.55 1.38
CA ASN A 130 2.74 -12.02 1.81
C ASN A 130 2.65 -10.53 2.16
N ILE A 131 3.09 -10.19 3.37
CA ILE A 131 3.34 -8.83 3.83
C ILE A 131 4.84 -8.68 4.13
N GLY A 132 5.51 -7.84 3.35
CA GLY A 132 6.96 -7.66 3.42
C GLY A 132 7.44 -6.99 4.71
N ALA A 133 8.76 -7.06 4.91
CA ALA A 133 9.41 -6.39 6.03
C ALA A 133 9.09 -4.89 6.04
N SER A 134 8.73 -4.37 7.21
CA SER A 134 8.43 -2.94 7.40
C SER A 134 7.33 -2.38 6.47
N ALA A 135 6.45 -3.22 5.91
CA ALA A 135 5.44 -2.80 4.93
C ALA A 135 4.60 -1.60 5.41
N PHE A 136 4.24 -1.55 6.69
CA PHE A 136 3.50 -0.47 7.35
C PHE A 136 4.30 0.17 8.50
N VAL A 137 5.64 0.14 8.45
CA VAL A 137 6.46 0.76 9.51
C VAL A 137 6.17 2.26 9.62
N GLY A 138 6.08 2.80 10.83
CA GLY A 138 5.89 4.24 11.06
C GLY A 138 4.49 4.78 10.70
N THR A 139 3.51 3.90 10.46
CA THR A 139 2.10 4.28 10.24
C THR A 139 1.42 4.68 11.56
N ASN A 140 1.86 5.79 12.15
CA ASN A 140 1.62 6.05 13.57
C ASN A 140 0.15 6.30 13.96
N ALA A 141 -0.74 6.66 13.02
CA ALA A 141 -2.18 6.81 13.26
C ALA A 141 -2.96 5.48 13.25
N LEU A 142 -2.38 4.40 12.74
CA LEU A 142 -3.05 3.11 12.58
C LEU A 142 -3.15 2.36 13.92
N THR A 143 -4.26 2.49 14.63
CA THR A 143 -4.42 1.93 15.98
C THR A 143 -4.74 0.44 16.00
N ALA A 144 -5.36 -0.07 14.94
CA ALA A 144 -5.66 -1.48 14.77
C ALA A 144 -5.49 -1.94 13.32
N ILE A 145 -5.20 -3.22 13.14
CA ILE A 145 -5.14 -3.84 11.81
C ILE A 145 -5.64 -5.28 11.88
N TYR A 146 -6.32 -5.73 10.82
CA TYR A 146 -6.69 -7.12 10.63
C TYR A 146 -5.75 -7.77 9.61
N ILE A 147 -5.18 -8.92 9.98
CA ILE A 147 -4.36 -9.77 9.12
C ILE A 147 -5.17 -11.03 8.79
N PRO A 148 -5.62 -11.21 7.54
CA PRO A 148 -6.35 -12.39 7.11
C PRO A 148 -5.59 -13.71 7.33
N ASN A 149 -6.34 -14.81 7.48
CA ASN A 149 -5.77 -16.16 7.55
C ASN A 149 -5.03 -16.59 6.26
N SER A 150 -5.24 -15.89 5.15
CA SER A 150 -4.50 -16.14 3.90
C SER A 150 -3.02 -15.72 3.99
N VAL A 151 -2.66 -14.86 4.96
CA VAL A 151 -1.30 -14.32 5.10
C VAL A 151 -0.37 -15.34 5.72
N THR A 152 0.44 -15.98 4.88
CA THR A 152 1.39 -17.02 5.29
C THR A 152 2.78 -16.49 5.66
N VAL A 153 3.10 -15.27 5.20
CA VAL A 153 4.38 -14.60 5.45
C VAL A 153 4.14 -13.17 5.94
N VAL A 154 4.78 -12.81 7.05
CA VAL A 154 4.91 -11.44 7.55
C VAL A 154 6.37 -11.19 7.89
N GLY A 155 6.98 -10.21 7.22
CA GLY A 155 8.38 -9.84 7.41
C GLY A 155 8.63 -9.04 8.69
N SER A 156 9.90 -8.87 9.05
CA SER A 156 10.33 -8.10 10.21
C SER A 156 9.70 -6.71 10.27
N ASP A 157 9.25 -6.31 11.45
CA ASP A 157 8.78 -4.94 11.73
C ASP A 157 7.62 -4.45 10.85
N ALA A 158 6.87 -5.37 10.23
CA ALA A 158 5.83 -5.04 9.24
C ALA A 158 4.83 -3.99 9.75
N PHE A 159 4.49 -4.02 11.04
CA PHE A 159 3.55 -3.09 11.69
C PHE A 159 4.20 -2.26 12.81
N SER A 160 5.54 -2.14 12.78
CA SER A 160 6.26 -1.43 13.83
C SER A 160 5.93 0.06 13.82
N ALA A 161 5.54 0.61 14.97
CA ALA A 161 5.22 2.01 15.12
C ALA A 161 6.09 2.66 16.20
N VAL A 162 6.34 3.95 16.04
CA VAL A 162 7.09 4.78 17.01
C VAL A 162 6.14 5.59 17.90
N ARG A 163 5.01 4.98 18.29
CA ARG A 163 3.94 5.64 19.03
C ARG A 163 3.91 5.21 20.50
N MET A 164 3.23 5.99 21.33
CA MET A 164 3.14 5.75 22.79
C MET A 164 2.28 4.54 23.17
N LEU A 165 1.34 4.12 22.32
CA LEU A 165 0.41 3.02 22.59
C LEU A 165 0.65 1.86 21.61
N PRO A 166 0.61 0.60 22.06
CA PRO A 166 0.75 -0.54 21.16
C PRO A 166 -0.40 -0.56 20.12
N ILE A 167 -0.08 -0.99 18.90
CA ILE A 167 -1.10 -1.37 17.90
C ILE A 167 -1.87 -2.61 18.37
N ILE A 168 -3.16 -2.72 18.04
CA ILE A 168 -3.90 -3.98 18.16
C ILE A 168 -3.88 -4.71 16.81
N ILE A 169 -3.43 -5.96 16.80
CA ILE A 169 -3.32 -6.79 15.62
C ILE A 169 -4.30 -7.94 15.77
N TYR A 170 -5.40 -7.87 15.02
CA TYR A 170 -6.36 -8.96 14.90
C TYR A 170 -5.88 -9.92 13.82
N CYS A 171 -5.73 -11.20 14.17
CA CYS A 171 -5.26 -12.22 13.26
C CYS A 171 -6.37 -13.24 12.99
N GLY A 172 -6.65 -13.46 11.71
CA GLY A 172 -7.55 -14.55 11.29
C GLY A 172 -6.96 -15.95 11.54
N ALA A 173 -5.64 -16.06 11.65
CA ALA A 173 -4.98 -17.29 12.08
C ALA A 173 -5.22 -17.55 13.59
N SER A 174 -5.34 -18.82 13.99
CA SER A 174 -5.58 -19.20 15.39
C SER A 174 -4.33 -19.17 16.27
N GLU A 175 -3.15 -19.12 15.66
CA GLU A 175 -1.83 -19.06 16.29
C GLU A 175 -0.81 -18.46 15.31
N LEU A 176 0.39 -18.18 15.79
CA LEU A 176 1.48 -17.62 14.98
C LEU A 176 1.85 -18.56 13.81
N PRO A 177 1.63 -18.15 12.53
CA PRO A 177 2.03 -18.96 11.39
C PRO A 177 3.56 -19.10 11.30
N SER A 178 4.04 -20.29 10.93
CA SER A 178 5.49 -20.59 10.90
C SER A 178 6.28 -19.78 9.87
N GLY A 179 5.61 -19.17 8.88
CA GLY A 179 6.25 -18.34 7.86
C GLY A 179 6.43 -16.88 8.29
N TRP A 180 5.96 -16.48 9.46
CA TRP A 180 6.15 -15.13 9.99
C TRP A 180 7.54 -15.01 10.63
N GLU A 181 8.25 -13.94 10.33
CA GLU A 181 9.59 -13.70 10.87
C GLU A 181 9.55 -13.43 12.37
N ALA A 182 10.56 -13.86 13.14
CA ALA A 182 10.57 -13.71 14.60
C ALA A 182 10.42 -12.24 15.08
N SER A 183 10.83 -11.27 14.27
CA SER A 183 10.72 -9.83 14.54
C SER A 183 9.52 -9.15 13.88
N TRP A 184 8.53 -9.90 13.34
CA TRP A 184 7.35 -9.34 12.68
C TRP A 184 6.60 -8.30 13.54
N ASN A 185 6.59 -8.49 14.87
CA ASN A 185 5.98 -7.62 15.88
C ASN A 185 7.01 -7.13 16.92
N SER A 186 8.16 -6.61 16.48
CA SER A 186 9.22 -6.16 17.39
C SER A 186 8.77 -5.05 18.35
N SER A 187 7.85 -4.18 17.92
CA SER A 187 7.28 -3.09 18.72
C SER A 187 6.28 -3.55 19.78
N GLN A 188 6.08 -4.87 19.94
CA GLN A 188 5.20 -5.46 20.96
C GLN A 188 3.75 -4.96 20.87
N GLY A 189 3.19 -4.91 19.65
CA GLY A 189 1.75 -4.76 19.46
C GLY A 189 0.97 -5.87 20.16
N ILE A 190 -0.25 -5.55 20.60
CA ILE A 190 -1.17 -6.51 21.22
C ILE A 190 -1.74 -7.38 20.11
N VAL A 191 -1.63 -8.71 20.24
CA VAL A 191 -2.10 -9.65 19.20
C VAL A 191 -3.30 -10.43 19.71
N GLU A 192 -4.35 -10.47 18.91
CA GLU A 192 -5.55 -11.27 19.13
C GLU A 192 -5.68 -12.32 18.04
N TRP A 193 -5.55 -13.59 18.40
CA TRP A 193 -5.58 -14.71 17.46
C TRP A 193 -6.99 -15.29 17.31
N GLY A 194 -7.32 -15.75 16.11
CA GLY A 194 -8.61 -16.37 15.77
C GLY A 194 -9.78 -15.38 15.82
N THR A 195 -9.50 -14.08 15.72
CA THR A 195 -10.51 -13.02 15.78
C THR A 195 -10.59 -12.28 14.45
N THR A 196 -11.79 -11.84 14.11
CA THR A 196 -12.00 -10.84 13.07
C THR A 196 -12.07 -9.47 13.74
N ASN A 197 -11.64 -8.43 13.04
CA ASN A 197 -11.92 -7.08 13.51
C ASN A 197 -13.43 -6.83 13.37
N THR A 198 -14.16 -6.79 14.49
CA THR A 198 -15.62 -6.59 14.51
C THR A 198 -16.04 -5.16 14.13
N SER A 199 -15.10 -4.30 13.70
CA SER A 199 -15.37 -2.93 13.25
C SER A 199 -15.41 -2.75 11.73
N SER A 200 -15.43 -3.84 10.96
CA SER A 200 -15.40 -3.80 9.48
C SER A 200 -16.45 -4.69 8.78
N GLU A 201 -17.57 -5.02 9.45
CA GLU A 201 -18.79 -5.51 8.78
C GLU A 201 -19.77 -4.37 8.48
#